data_AF-A0A4Y1ZEL0-F1
#
_entry.id   AF-A0A4Y1ZEL0-F1
#
_cell.length_a   1.000
_cell.length_b   1.000
_cell.length_c   1.000
_cell.angle_alpha   90.00
_cell.angle_beta   90.00
_cell.angle_gamma   90.00
#
_symmetry.space_group_name_H-M   'P 1'
#
loop_
_entity.id
_entity.type
_entity.pdbx_description
1 polymer ?
#
loop_
_entity_poly.entity_id
_entity_poly.type
_entity_poly.pdbx_seq_one_letter_code
_entity_poly.pdbx_strand_id
1 'polypeptide(L)'
;MQSMVMSACKRGEKIIMPRNVHRSAINALILSGAIPIYVNPGVNHELGISLGMSVADVKQAILENPDAKAVLINNPTYYGICSNLKAITELAHQHNMLVLVDEAHGTHFYFGEGLPASAMSVGADMAAVSMHKSGGSLTQSSLLLVNGLSEGYVRQIINLTQTTSGSYLLISSLDISRRNLALRGRAIFEKVAQMAEYARAEINQIGGYYAYGRELINGDSIYDFDRTKLSVLTRDIGLAGIEVYDILRDEYDIQIEFGDIGNILAYLSIGDRIMDLERLVSALSEIKRRYAKDRTGMLSQEYIRPEVILAPQEAFYAASESTRLEDSLGRICGEFVMCYPPGIPILAPGEKVTAKVLEYIQYAKGKRLLPYRYTRQSCKRNPDSEGVNDLDLWFTEKHTNNVKLSIKVDRQVYSAQSEFQRIDIFDSLEFGRFLTLDGYMMLTEKDEFIYHEMIVHVPMAILPQVNKVLVIGGGDGGAVRELVRYPEIQQIDLVEIDAQVIEACKNICRKPQQN
;
A
#
# COMPACT_ATOMS: atom_id res chain seq x y z
N MET A 1 -13.45 0.51 7.22
CA MET A 1 -14.11 1.13 6.05
C MET A 1 -15.45 0.49 5.68
N GLN A 2 -15.51 -0.77 5.21
CA GLN A 2 -16.77 -1.38 4.75
C GLN A 2 -17.87 -1.35 5.82
N SER A 3 -17.57 -1.87 7.02
CA SER A 3 -18.53 -1.88 8.13
C SER A 3 -18.94 -0.47 8.57
N MET A 4 -18.05 0.51 8.44
CA MET A 4 -18.34 1.92 8.77
C MET A 4 -19.38 2.51 7.80
N VAL A 5 -19.16 2.38 6.49
CA VAL A 5 -20.11 2.87 5.48
C VAL A 5 -21.43 2.12 5.55
N MET A 6 -21.41 0.79 5.69
CA MET A 6 -22.62 -0.04 5.81
C MET A 6 -23.42 0.22 7.09
N SER A 7 -22.78 0.76 8.15
CA SER A 7 -23.48 1.18 9.38
C SER A 7 -24.12 2.55 9.24
N ALA A 8 -23.67 3.38 8.29
CA ALA A 8 -24.16 4.74 8.10
C ALA A 8 -25.17 4.85 6.96
N CYS A 9 -24.97 4.11 5.87
CA CYS A 9 -25.72 4.25 4.63
C CYS A 9 -26.28 2.91 4.14
N LYS A 10 -27.52 2.96 3.67
CA LYS A 10 -28.29 1.86 3.07
C LYS A 10 -28.40 2.05 1.57
N ARG A 11 -29.00 1.05 0.91
CA ARG A 11 -29.27 1.08 -0.53
C ARG A 11 -30.07 2.33 -0.93
N GLY A 12 -29.56 3.05 -1.93
CA GLY A 12 -30.19 4.26 -2.46
C GLY A 12 -29.91 5.53 -1.65
N GLU A 13 -29.33 5.42 -0.45
CA GLU A 13 -28.94 6.60 0.34
C GLU A 13 -27.64 7.21 -0.19
N LYS A 14 -27.55 8.54 -0.18
CA LYS A 14 -26.38 9.26 -0.68
C LYS A 14 -25.31 9.43 0.40
N ILE A 15 -24.06 9.34 -0.01
CA ILE A 15 -22.87 9.62 0.81
C ILE A 15 -21.96 10.60 0.08
N ILE A 16 -21.63 11.72 0.73
CA ILE A 16 -20.67 12.69 0.22
C ILE A 16 -19.27 12.18 0.57
N MET A 17 -18.35 12.13 -0.39
CA MET A 17 -17.03 11.57 -0.19
C MET A 17 -16.01 12.17 -1.16
N PRO A 18 -14.72 12.20 -0.83
CA PRO A 18 -13.72 12.65 -1.79
C PRO A 18 -13.58 11.63 -2.92
N ARG A 19 -13.09 12.08 -4.08
CA ARG A 19 -12.81 11.17 -5.20
C ARG A 19 -11.61 10.25 -4.95
N ASN A 20 -10.57 10.72 -4.26
CA ASN A 20 -9.34 9.98 -4.00
C ASN A 20 -9.48 8.97 -2.84
N VAL A 21 -10.62 8.29 -2.73
CA VAL A 21 -10.85 7.27 -1.71
C VAL A 21 -10.15 5.96 -2.05
N HIS A 22 -9.80 5.22 -0.99
CA HIS A 22 -9.33 3.86 -1.12
C HIS A 22 -10.41 2.96 -1.74
N ARG A 23 -9.99 1.94 -2.50
CA ARG A 23 -10.89 0.96 -3.14
C ARG A 23 -11.93 0.37 -2.19
N SER A 24 -11.58 0.19 -0.92
CA SER A 24 -12.49 -0.34 0.10
C SER A 24 -13.74 0.52 0.30
N ALA A 25 -13.66 1.84 0.09
CA ALA A 25 -14.81 2.73 0.13
C ALA A 25 -15.78 2.40 -1.01
N ILE A 26 -15.27 2.30 -2.24
CA ILE A 26 -16.10 1.95 -3.41
C ILE A 26 -16.66 0.54 -3.28
N ASN A 27 -15.88 -0.42 -2.79
CA ASN A 27 -16.39 -1.77 -2.48
C ASN A 27 -17.56 -1.70 -1.47
N ALA A 28 -17.49 -0.80 -0.49
CA ALA A 28 -18.58 -0.61 0.46
C ALA A 28 -19.85 -0.05 -0.21
N LEU A 29 -19.72 0.81 -1.22
CA LEU A 29 -20.85 1.29 -2.03
C LEU A 29 -21.47 0.15 -2.84
N ILE A 30 -20.64 -0.73 -3.42
CA ILE A 30 -21.12 -1.93 -4.15
C ILE A 30 -21.90 -2.86 -3.20
N LEU A 31 -21.42 -3.06 -1.97
CA LEU A 31 -22.07 -3.95 -1.00
C LEU A 31 -23.34 -3.33 -0.37
N SER A 32 -23.30 -2.05 -0.02
CA SER A 32 -24.43 -1.35 0.62
C SER A 32 -25.49 -0.89 -0.38
N GLY A 33 -25.11 -0.64 -1.63
CA GLY A 33 -25.95 0.04 -2.62
C GLY A 33 -26.08 1.55 -2.37
N ALA A 34 -25.22 2.14 -1.53
CA ALA A 34 -25.18 3.59 -1.32
C ALA A 34 -24.67 4.31 -2.59
N ILE A 35 -25.14 5.55 -2.79
CA ILE A 35 -24.87 6.36 -3.98
C ILE A 35 -23.81 7.41 -3.62
N PRO A 36 -22.63 7.43 -4.28
CA PRO A 36 -21.59 8.42 -3.99
C PRO A 36 -21.92 9.79 -4.59
N ILE A 37 -21.66 10.83 -3.82
CA ILE A 37 -21.56 12.22 -4.28
C ILE A 37 -20.09 12.64 -4.10
N TYR A 38 -19.36 12.77 -5.21
CA TYR A 38 -17.93 13.05 -5.16
C TYR A 38 -17.62 14.53 -4.98
N VAL A 39 -16.80 14.83 -3.98
CA VAL A 39 -16.08 16.09 -3.86
C VAL A 39 -14.72 15.95 -4.52
N ASN A 40 -14.33 16.93 -5.34
CA ASN A 40 -12.99 16.99 -5.88
C ASN A 40 -12.05 17.59 -4.81
N PRO A 41 -11.08 16.84 -4.28
CA PRO A 41 -10.13 17.40 -3.32
C PRO A 41 -9.18 18.45 -3.96
N GLY A 42 -9.07 18.47 -5.29
CA GLY A 42 -8.06 19.29 -5.98
C GLY A 42 -6.68 18.65 -5.96
N VAL A 43 -5.75 19.27 -6.69
CA VAL A 43 -4.37 18.79 -6.88
C VAL A 43 -3.41 19.96 -6.73
N ASN A 44 -2.30 19.72 -6.05
CA ASN A 44 -1.15 20.62 -6.14
C ASN A 44 -0.41 20.32 -7.45
N HIS A 45 -0.47 21.22 -8.43
CA HIS A 45 0.13 20.99 -9.75
C HIS A 45 1.66 20.95 -9.77
N GLU A 46 2.31 21.60 -8.80
CA GLU A 46 3.76 21.58 -8.66
C GLU A 46 4.21 20.20 -8.16
N LEU A 47 3.58 19.74 -7.08
CA LEU A 47 3.90 18.47 -6.43
C LEU A 47 3.27 17.25 -7.11
N GLY A 48 2.18 17.43 -7.87
CA GLY A 48 1.38 16.35 -8.45
C GLY A 48 0.49 15.62 -7.43
N ILE A 49 0.39 16.06 -6.18
CA ILE A 49 -0.32 15.32 -5.13
C ILE A 49 -1.79 15.75 -4.98
N SER A 50 -2.65 14.81 -4.58
CA SER A 50 -4.04 15.11 -4.20
C SER A 50 -4.09 15.85 -2.87
N LEU A 51 -4.94 16.87 -2.79
CA LEU A 51 -5.13 17.70 -1.60
C LEU A 51 -6.22 17.13 -0.66
N GLY A 52 -6.55 17.87 0.40
CA GLY A 52 -7.70 17.61 1.26
C GLY A 52 -9.00 18.17 0.67
N MET A 53 -10.13 17.88 1.31
CA MET A 53 -11.40 18.51 0.92
C MET A 53 -11.48 19.92 1.51
N SER A 54 -11.71 20.93 0.66
CA SER A 54 -11.99 22.28 1.13
C SER A 54 -13.34 22.32 1.86
N VAL A 55 -13.47 23.20 2.87
CA VAL A 55 -14.75 23.36 3.59
C VAL A 55 -15.83 23.91 2.64
N ALA A 56 -15.42 24.75 1.68
CA ALA A 56 -16.32 25.36 0.70
C ALA A 56 -16.94 24.32 -0.24
N ASP A 57 -16.14 23.38 -0.77
CA ASP A 57 -16.65 22.35 -1.69
C ASP A 57 -17.56 21.35 -0.95
N VAL A 58 -17.21 21.00 0.29
CA VAL A 58 -18.07 20.14 1.12
C VAL A 58 -19.40 20.85 1.42
N LYS A 59 -19.36 22.16 1.74
CA LYS A 59 -20.57 22.95 1.93
C LYS A 59 -21.45 22.96 0.69
N GLN A 60 -20.86 23.16 -0.48
CA GLN A 60 -21.61 23.12 -1.73
C GLN A 60 -22.25 21.74 -1.95
N ALA A 61 -21.49 20.66 -1.76
CA ALA A 61 -22.02 19.30 -1.91
C ALA A 61 -23.17 18.99 -0.94
N ILE A 62 -23.08 19.46 0.31
CA ILE A 62 -24.14 19.33 1.33
C ILE A 62 -25.40 20.10 0.90
N LEU A 63 -25.25 21.35 0.44
CA LEU A 63 -26.38 22.17 0.01
C LEU A 63 -27.08 21.63 -1.24
N GLU A 64 -26.34 21.05 -2.17
CA GLU A 64 -26.88 20.41 -3.37
C GLU A 64 -27.51 19.04 -3.08
N ASN A 65 -27.17 18.40 -1.95
CA ASN A 65 -27.63 17.07 -1.57
C ASN A 65 -28.09 17.03 -0.10
N PRO A 66 -29.16 17.76 0.26
CA PRO A 66 -29.67 17.81 1.63
C PRO A 66 -30.20 16.46 2.13
N ASP A 67 -30.41 15.50 1.23
CA ASP A 67 -30.85 14.13 1.52
C ASP A 67 -29.69 13.15 1.81
N ALA A 68 -28.43 13.59 1.68
CA ALA A 68 -27.28 12.76 2.01
C ALA A 68 -27.25 12.38 3.50
N LYS A 69 -26.81 11.15 3.78
CA LYS A 69 -26.79 10.57 5.14
C LYS A 69 -25.47 10.76 5.85
N ALA A 70 -24.38 10.84 5.10
CA ALA A 70 -23.07 10.92 5.67
C ALA A 70 -22.09 11.70 4.78
N VAL A 71 -21.09 12.27 5.42
CA VAL A 71 -19.85 12.78 4.80
C VAL A 71 -18.72 11.84 5.20
N LEU A 72 -18.07 11.22 4.22
CA LEU A 72 -16.85 10.45 4.39
C LEU A 72 -15.64 11.34 4.10
N ILE A 73 -14.65 11.34 4.99
CA ILE A 73 -13.45 12.16 4.90
C ILE A 73 -12.23 11.24 4.97
N ASN A 74 -11.27 11.40 4.06
CA ASN A 74 -9.98 10.72 4.16
C ASN A 74 -9.00 11.65 4.90
N ASN A 75 -8.48 11.23 6.05
CA ASN A 75 -7.62 12.08 6.89
C ASN A 75 -6.56 11.26 7.66
N PRO A 76 -5.25 11.45 7.41
CA PRO A 76 -4.67 12.27 6.35
C PRO A 76 -4.79 11.61 4.99
N THR A 77 -4.48 12.33 3.92
CA THR A 77 -4.14 11.71 2.63
C THR A 77 -2.85 10.88 2.76
N TYR A 78 -2.53 10.07 1.74
CA TYR A 78 -1.27 9.32 1.69
C TYR A 78 -0.03 10.21 1.87
N TYR A 79 -0.06 11.43 1.35
CA TYR A 79 1.03 12.41 1.40
C TYR A 79 1.03 13.26 2.69
N GLY A 80 0.17 12.94 3.67
CA GLY A 80 0.13 13.64 4.95
C GLY A 80 -0.74 14.88 4.99
N ILE A 81 -1.53 15.17 3.95
CA ILE A 81 -2.40 16.37 3.95
C ILE A 81 -3.65 16.11 4.79
N CYS A 82 -3.99 17.05 5.66
CA CYS A 82 -5.21 17.01 6.47
C CYS A 82 -6.20 18.09 6.04
N SER A 83 -7.48 17.72 6.03
CA SER A 83 -8.59 18.66 5.82
C SER A 83 -8.97 19.36 7.12
N ASN A 84 -9.74 20.44 7.07
CA ASN A 84 -10.29 21.07 8.28
C ASN A 84 -11.41 20.20 8.88
N LEU A 85 -11.00 19.13 9.55
CA LEU A 85 -11.90 18.08 10.02
C LEU A 85 -12.94 18.62 10.99
N LYS A 86 -12.55 19.58 11.85
CA LYS A 86 -13.47 20.24 12.79
C LYS A 86 -14.58 21.01 12.06
N ALA A 87 -14.22 21.91 11.15
CA ALA A 87 -15.20 22.71 10.43
C ALA A 87 -16.13 21.86 9.57
N ILE A 88 -15.59 20.82 8.93
CA ILE A 88 -16.41 19.88 8.14
C ILE A 88 -17.37 19.10 9.05
N THR A 89 -16.90 18.65 10.22
CA THR A 89 -17.73 17.91 11.18
C THR A 89 -18.90 18.76 11.68
N GLU A 90 -18.60 19.99 12.13
CA GLU A 90 -19.62 20.94 12.60
C GLU A 90 -20.65 21.25 11.49
N LEU A 91 -20.19 21.44 10.26
CA LEU A 91 -21.05 21.72 9.11
C LEU A 91 -21.97 20.55 8.75
N ALA A 92 -21.44 19.31 8.76
CA ALA A 92 -22.22 18.11 8.48
C ALA A 92 -23.28 17.87 9.55
N HIS A 93 -22.93 18.02 10.83
CA HIS A 93 -23.87 17.89 11.94
C HIS A 93 -24.97 18.94 11.91
N GLN A 94 -24.68 20.19 11.53
CA GLN A 94 -25.70 21.23 11.30
C GLN A 94 -26.76 20.82 10.25
N HIS A 95 -26.40 19.92 9.35
CA HIS A 95 -27.30 19.39 8.30
C HIS A 95 -27.78 17.95 8.60
N ASN A 96 -27.64 17.48 9.84
CA ASN A 96 -28.06 16.14 10.29
C ASN A 96 -27.39 14.98 9.51
N MET A 97 -26.15 15.17 9.07
CA MET A 97 -25.36 14.14 8.39
C MET A 97 -24.35 13.53 9.35
N LEU A 98 -24.13 12.21 9.26
CA LEU A 98 -23.06 11.52 9.97
C LEU A 98 -21.69 11.87 9.38
N VAL A 99 -20.66 11.87 10.21
CA VAL A 99 -19.28 12.13 9.82
C VAL A 99 -18.46 10.87 10.00
N LEU A 100 -17.99 10.33 8.88
CA LEU A 100 -17.21 9.11 8.81
C LEU A 100 -15.79 9.48 8.40
N VAL A 101 -14.78 9.03 9.13
CA VAL A 101 -13.39 9.37 8.82
C VAL A 101 -12.57 8.12 8.54
N ASP A 102 -11.96 8.06 7.36
CA ASP A 102 -10.90 7.11 7.07
C ASP A 102 -9.59 7.64 7.64
N GLU A 103 -9.19 7.12 8.80
CA GLU A 103 -7.93 7.43 9.45
C GLU A 103 -6.96 6.25 9.37
N ALA A 104 -7.02 5.48 8.27
CA ALA A 104 -6.10 4.37 8.05
C ALA A 104 -4.62 4.80 8.14
N HIS A 105 -4.29 6.01 7.70
CA HIS A 105 -2.94 6.58 7.80
C HIS A 105 -2.76 7.55 8.98
N GLY A 106 -3.79 7.74 9.81
CA GLY A 106 -3.85 8.72 10.90
C GLY A 106 -3.90 8.13 12.31
N THR A 107 -3.67 6.82 12.48
CA THR A 107 -3.72 6.15 13.80
C THR A 107 -2.88 6.84 14.88
N HIS A 108 -1.76 7.46 14.50
CA HIS A 108 -0.84 8.14 15.41
C HIS A 108 -1.33 9.50 15.92
N PHE A 109 -2.33 10.12 15.28
CA PHE A 109 -2.92 11.40 15.70
C PHE A 109 -3.55 11.35 17.09
N TYR A 110 -3.92 10.16 17.55
CA TYR A 110 -4.50 9.94 18.89
C TYR A 110 -3.48 10.04 20.03
N PHE A 111 -2.19 10.08 19.72
CA PHE A 111 -1.14 9.89 20.73
C PHE A 111 -0.05 10.97 20.71
N GLY A 112 0.13 11.71 19.61
CA GLY A 112 1.18 12.73 19.51
C GLY A 112 0.67 14.14 19.79
N GLU A 113 1.46 14.92 20.51
CA GLU A 113 1.26 16.38 20.58
C GLU A 113 1.76 17.05 19.30
N GLY A 114 1.12 18.15 18.89
CA GLY A 114 1.50 18.87 17.67
C GLY A 114 1.34 18.05 16.38
N LEU A 115 0.51 17.01 16.41
CA LEU A 115 0.00 16.31 15.23
C LEU A 115 -1.39 16.85 14.87
N PRO A 116 -1.87 16.61 13.64
CA PRO A 116 -3.23 16.94 13.24
C PRO A 116 -4.29 16.34 14.17
N ALA A 117 -5.45 17.00 14.24
CA ALA A 117 -6.56 16.54 15.06
C ALA A 117 -7.09 15.19 14.57
N SER A 118 -7.32 14.26 15.50
CA SER A 118 -7.97 12.98 15.19
C SER A 118 -9.48 13.14 15.04
N ALA A 119 -10.11 12.24 14.30
CA ALA A 119 -11.55 12.20 14.07
C ALA A 119 -12.36 12.23 15.37
N MET A 120 -12.01 11.40 16.34
CA MET A 120 -12.72 11.37 17.62
C MET A 120 -12.53 12.66 18.42
N SER A 121 -11.39 13.34 18.29
CA SER A 121 -11.14 14.61 19.02
C SER A 121 -12.01 15.77 18.55
N VAL A 122 -12.47 15.73 17.29
CA VAL A 122 -13.35 16.75 16.70
C VAL A 122 -14.83 16.34 16.68
N GLY A 123 -15.16 15.18 17.26
CA GLY A 123 -16.53 14.71 17.41
C GLY A 123 -17.10 13.95 16.21
N ALA A 124 -16.29 13.45 15.28
CA ALA A 124 -16.79 12.59 14.21
C ALA A 124 -17.52 11.35 14.76
N ASP A 125 -18.50 10.84 14.03
CA ASP A 125 -19.37 9.74 14.48
C ASP A 125 -18.68 8.36 14.38
N MET A 126 -17.84 8.15 13.36
CA MET A 126 -17.01 6.94 13.26
C MET A 126 -15.64 7.24 12.65
N ALA A 127 -14.63 6.48 13.08
CA ALA A 127 -13.31 6.50 12.45
C ALA A 127 -12.76 5.08 12.26
N ALA A 128 -12.28 4.80 11.05
CA ALA A 128 -11.57 3.55 10.76
C ALA A 128 -10.06 3.78 10.85
N VAL A 129 -9.38 3.11 11.78
CA VAL A 129 -7.92 3.21 11.97
C VAL A 129 -7.24 1.88 11.61
N SER A 130 -6.13 1.96 10.87
CA SER A 130 -5.33 0.78 10.50
C SER A 130 -4.15 0.66 11.44
N MET A 131 -4.34 -0.13 12.51
CA MET A 131 -3.32 -0.33 13.55
C MET A 131 -2.05 -0.99 13.00
N HIS A 132 -2.15 -1.78 11.93
CA HIS A 132 -0.99 -2.41 11.31
C HIS A 132 -0.09 -1.47 10.50
N LYS A 133 -0.53 -0.23 10.25
CA LYS A 133 0.27 0.77 9.52
C LYS A 133 1.16 1.55 10.48
N SER A 134 0.59 2.51 11.21
CA SER A 134 1.33 3.31 12.20
C SER A 134 1.17 2.83 13.65
N GLY A 135 0.24 1.91 13.93
CA GLY A 135 -0.03 1.45 15.30
C GLY A 135 0.90 0.33 15.79
N GLY A 136 1.59 -0.37 14.89
CA GLY A 136 2.51 -1.46 15.22
C GLY A 136 1.85 -2.79 15.58
N SER A 137 0.66 -3.07 15.06
CA SER A 137 0.04 -4.40 15.12
C SER A 137 0.27 -5.21 13.84
N LEU A 138 -0.06 -6.51 13.85
CA LEU A 138 0.10 -7.40 12.70
C LEU A 138 -0.83 -7.01 11.54
N THR A 139 -0.37 -7.18 10.30
CA THR A 139 -1.15 -6.94 9.07
C THR A 139 -2.55 -7.56 9.13
N GLN A 140 -3.53 -6.91 8.50
CA GLN A 140 -4.98 -7.18 8.55
C GLN A 140 -5.72 -6.67 9.80
N SER A 141 -5.00 -6.18 10.81
CA SER A 141 -5.63 -5.70 12.04
C SER A 141 -6.00 -4.20 11.98
N SER A 142 -7.19 -3.86 12.48
CA SER A 142 -7.74 -2.49 12.46
C SER A 142 -8.74 -2.28 13.60
N LEU A 143 -9.06 -1.03 13.91
CA LEU A 143 -10.14 -0.67 14.84
C LEU A 143 -11.16 0.22 14.13
N LEU A 144 -12.43 0.07 14.51
CA LEU A 144 -13.50 1.00 14.17
C LEU A 144 -13.90 1.71 15.46
N LEU A 145 -13.61 3.00 15.53
CA LEU A 145 -14.00 3.87 16.65
C LEU A 145 -15.38 4.44 16.35
N VAL A 146 -16.21 4.53 17.39
CA VAL A 146 -17.61 4.92 17.28
C VAL A 146 -17.92 5.95 18.37
N ASN A 147 -18.64 7.01 17.99
CA ASN A 147 -19.09 8.07 18.88
C ASN A 147 -20.58 8.37 18.57
N GLY A 148 -21.43 8.43 19.60
CA GLY A 148 -22.85 8.79 19.45
C GLY A 148 -23.77 7.77 18.74
N LEU A 149 -23.23 6.73 18.10
CA LEU A 149 -23.99 5.68 17.39
C LEU A 149 -24.21 4.43 18.26
N SER A 150 -25.21 3.63 17.90
CA SER A 150 -25.51 2.36 18.58
C SER A 150 -24.43 1.31 18.34
N GLU A 151 -23.62 1.03 19.37
CA GLU A 151 -22.60 -0.02 19.35
C GLU A 151 -23.16 -1.38 18.94
N GLY A 152 -24.38 -1.71 19.40
CA GLY A 152 -25.05 -2.97 19.07
C GLY A 152 -25.33 -3.12 17.58
N TYR A 153 -25.82 -2.04 16.94
CA TYR A 153 -26.07 -2.04 15.50
C TYR A 153 -24.77 -2.11 14.70
N VAL A 154 -23.77 -1.30 15.06
CA VAL A 154 -22.46 -1.34 14.39
C VAL A 154 -21.84 -2.74 14.51
N ARG A 155 -21.94 -3.39 15.68
CA ARG A 155 -21.48 -4.77 15.89
C ARG A 155 -22.22 -5.77 14.99
N GLN A 156 -23.53 -5.63 14.81
CA GLN A 156 -24.28 -6.47 13.86
C GLN A 156 -23.73 -6.34 12.43
N ILE A 157 -23.44 -5.11 11.98
CA ILE A 157 -22.85 -4.87 10.66
C ILE A 157 -21.43 -5.44 10.55
N ILE A 158 -20.59 -5.28 11.58
CA ILE A 158 -19.26 -5.89 11.62
C ILE A 158 -19.37 -7.41 11.42
N ASN A 159 -20.30 -8.07 12.12
CA ASN A 159 -20.53 -9.52 12.03
C ASN A 159 -21.00 -10.00 10.64
N LEU A 160 -21.56 -9.12 9.80
CA LEU A 160 -21.88 -9.46 8.40
C LEU A 160 -20.64 -9.48 7.50
N THR A 161 -19.60 -8.73 7.86
CA THR A 161 -18.40 -8.52 7.04
C THR A 161 -17.17 -9.26 7.53
N GLN A 162 -17.22 -9.80 8.75
CA GLN A 162 -16.11 -10.52 9.37
C GLN A 162 -16.39 -12.03 9.45
N THR A 163 -15.31 -12.81 9.58
CA THR A 163 -15.39 -14.24 9.88
C THR A 163 -15.94 -14.47 11.30
N THR A 164 -16.72 -15.53 11.48
CA THR A 164 -17.16 -16.00 12.81
C THR A 164 -16.02 -16.61 13.63
N SER A 165 -14.88 -16.90 12.99
CA SER A 165 -13.67 -17.46 13.61
C SER A 165 -12.49 -16.50 13.44
N GLY A 166 -12.54 -15.38 14.16
CA GLY A 166 -11.47 -14.36 14.14
C GLY A 166 -10.13 -14.91 14.63
N SER A 167 -9.03 -14.41 14.08
CA SER A 167 -7.69 -14.82 14.51
C SER A 167 -7.36 -14.23 15.88
N TYR A 168 -7.23 -15.10 16.89
CA TYR A 168 -6.80 -14.72 18.24
C TYR A 168 -5.41 -14.07 18.25
N LEU A 169 -4.54 -14.43 17.30
CA LEU A 169 -3.22 -13.80 17.14
C LEU A 169 -3.35 -12.33 16.73
N LEU A 170 -4.22 -12.02 15.76
CA LEU A 170 -4.46 -10.64 15.33
C LEU A 170 -5.11 -9.81 16.43
N ILE A 171 -6.07 -10.39 17.17
CA ILE A 171 -6.74 -9.72 18.30
C ILE A 171 -5.74 -9.45 19.44
N SER A 172 -4.88 -10.42 19.76
CA SER A 172 -3.85 -10.25 20.79
C SER A 172 -2.82 -9.20 20.39
N SER A 173 -2.40 -9.19 19.12
CA SER A 173 -1.52 -8.17 18.58
C SER A 173 -2.13 -6.77 18.66
N LEU A 174 -3.43 -6.63 18.36
CA LEU A 174 -4.16 -5.37 18.53
C LEU A 174 -4.15 -4.89 19.97
N ASP A 175 -4.44 -5.75 20.94
CA ASP A 175 -4.51 -5.33 22.34
C ASP A 175 -3.12 -4.97 22.91
N ILE A 176 -2.07 -5.71 22.52
CA ILE A 176 -0.68 -5.39 22.88
C ILE A 176 -0.27 -4.03 22.28
N SER A 177 -0.53 -3.83 20.99
CA SER A 177 -0.26 -2.57 20.30
C SER A 177 -1.01 -1.41 20.94
N ARG A 178 -2.33 -1.56 21.17
CA ARG A 178 -3.16 -0.57 21.88
C ARG A 178 -2.58 -0.20 23.25
N ARG A 179 -2.19 -1.20 24.06
CA ARG A 179 -1.57 -0.96 25.37
C ARG A 179 -0.26 -0.18 25.23
N ASN A 180 0.59 -0.55 24.27
CA ASN A 180 1.86 0.14 24.05
C ASN A 180 1.65 1.61 23.66
N LEU A 181 0.73 1.88 22.74
CA LEU A 181 0.41 3.25 22.31
C LEU A 181 -0.24 4.08 23.42
N ALA A 182 -1.13 3.48 24.23
CA ALA A 182 -1.74 4.17 25.36
C ALA A 182 -0.70 4.59 26.42
N LEU A 183 0.35 3.80 26.63
CA LEU A 183 1.37 4.06 27.64
C LEU A 183 2.55 4.88 27.12
N ARG A 184 2.94 4.70 25.85
CA ARG A 184 4.19 5.20 25.29
C ARG A 184 4.02 5.97 23.97
N GLY A 185 2.81 6.03 23.42
CA GLY A 185 2.53 6.57 22.08
C GLY A 185 3.04 8.00 21.89
N ARG A 186 2.91 8.86 22.90
CA ARG A 186 3.42 10.24 22.87
C ARG A 186 4.92 10.30 22.57
N ALA A 187 5.73 9.59 23.36
CA ALA A 187 7.17 9.57 23.18
C ALA A 187 7.56 8.88 21.84
N ILE A 188 6.83 7.83 21.45
CA ILE A 188 7.05 7.12 20.19
C ILE A 188 6.89 8.06 19.00
N PHE A 189 5.74 8.73 18.88
CA PHE A 189 5.46 9.56 17.71
C PHE A 189 6.17 10.91 17.76
N GLU A 190 6.57 11.40 18.94
CA GLU A 190 7.51 12.51 19.04
C GLU A 190 8.86 12.13 18.40
N LYS A 191 9.40 10.95 18.72
CA LYS A 191 10.63 10.46 18.10
C LYS A 191 10.46 10.29 16.58
N VAL A 192 9.37 9.69 16.12
CA VAL A 192 9.11 9.52 14.67
C VAL A 192 9.00 10.87 13.96
N ALA A 193 8.32 11.84 14.57
CA ALA A 193 8.25 13.19 14.01
C ALA A 193 9.63 13.85 13.92
N GLN A 194 10.47 13.75 14.96
CA GLN A 194 11.84 14.27 14.95
C GLN A 194 12.70 13.60 13.85
N MET A 195 12.57 12.29 13.69
CA MET A 195 13.24 11.54 12.63
C MET A 195 12.79 12.00 11.24
N ALA A 196 11.49 12.21 11.02
CA ALA A 196 10.96 12.72 9.77
C ALA A 196 11.48 14.12 9.45
N GLU A 197 11.48 15.04 10.44
CA GLU A 197 12.00 16.39 10.27
C GLU A 197 13.51 16.41 9.99
N TYR A 198 14.27 15.56 10.68
CA TYR A 198 15.70 15.40 10.42
C TYR A 198 15.96 14.96 8.98
N ALA A 199 15.35 13.85 8.54
CA ALA A 199 15.53 13.35 7.19
C ALA A 199 15.06 14.36 6.14
N ARG A 200 13.96 15.08 6.41
CA ARG A 200 13.44 16.14 5.54
C ARG A 200 14.47 17.26 5.35
N ALA A 201 15.09 17.72 6.43
CA ALA A 201 16.12 18.75 6.39
C ALA A 201 17.36 18.29 5.60
N GLU A 202 17.83 17.07 5.83
CA GLU A 202 19.00 16.52 5.13
C GLU A 202 18.73 16.29 3.63
N ILE A 203 17.56 15.74 3.27
CA ILE A 203 17.18 15.55 1.86
C ILE A 203 17.08 16.87 1.12
N ASN A 204 16.53 17.91 1.75
CA ASN A 204 16.44 19.24 1.15
C ASN A 204 17.82 19.89 0.93
N GLN A 205 18.82 19.56 1.75
CA GLN A 205 20.20 20.05 1.58
C GLN A 205 20.92 19.41 0.38
N ILE A 206 20.52 18.21 -0.06
CA ILE A 206 21.06 17.58 -1.29
C ILE A 206 20.79 18.47 -2.52
N GLY A 207 19.66 19.18 -2.52
CA GLY A 207 19.14 19.96 -3.64
C GLY A 207 18.59 19.10 -4.78
N GLY A 208 17.63 19.61 -5.54
CA GLY A 208 16.96 18.85 -6.62
C GLY A 208 15.91 17.84 -6.12
N TYR A 209 15.87 17.58 -4.82
CA TYR A 209 14.73 16.98 -4.14
C TYR A 209 13.97 18.06 -3.38
N TYR A 210 12.68 17.84 -3.17
CA TYR A 210 11.88 18.65 -2.25
C TYR A 210 11.10 17.73 -1.32
N ALA A 211 11.63 17.53 -0.12
CA ALA A 211 10.97 16.86 0.98
C ALA A 211 10.10 17.91 1.71
N TYR A 212 8.80 17.87 1.43
CA TYR A 212 7.86 18.89 1.89
C TYR A 212 7.22 18.56 3.24
N GLY A 213 6.69 19.59 3.90
CA GLY A 213 6.10 19.53 5.23
C GLY A 213 5.05 20.61 5.47
N ARG A 214 5.08 21.19 6.68
CA ARG A 214 4.05 22.12 7.19
C ARG A 214 4.02 23.46 6.45
N GLU A 215 5.07 23.82 5.74
CA GLU A 215 5.12 25.01 4.88
C GLU A 215 4.06 24.99 3.76
N LEU A 216 3.48 23.82 3.45
CA LEU A 216 2.38 23.70 2.51
C LEU A 216 1.02 24.14 3.08
N ILE A 217 0.89 24.34 4.39
CA ILE A 217 -0.38 24.70 5.03
C ILE A 217 -0.88 26.04 4.48
N ASN A 218 -2.04 26.02 3.85
CA ASN A 218 -2.70 27.19 3.26
C ASN A 218 -4.00 27.58 3.99
N GLY A 219 -4.40 26.80 5.00
CA GLY A 219 -5.60 27.05 5.81
C GLY A 219 -6.91 26.59 5.16
N ASP A 220 -6.87 25.96 3.99
CA ASP A 220 -8.04 25.45 3.27
C ASP A 220 -7.82 24.02 2.75
N SER A 221 -7.40 23.86 1.48
CA SER A 221 -7.15 22.55 0.85
C SER A 221 -5.97 21.78 1.47
N ILE A 222 -5.10 22.48 2.19
CA ILE A 222 -4.10 21.94 3.12
C ILE A 222 -4.28 22.68 4.44
N TYR A 223 -5.18 22.17 5.29
CA TYR A 223 -5.49 22.79 6.57
C TYR A 223 -4.42 22.48 7.63
N ASP A 224 -3.92 21.25 7.65
CA ASP A 224 -2.79 20.84 8.47
C ASP A 224 -1.97 19.75 7.75
N PHE A 225 -0.81 19.40 8.30
CA PHE A 225 0.10 18.42 7.70
C PHE A 225 0.64 17.42 8.72
N ASP A 226 0.59 16.13 8.39
CA ASP A 226 1.19 15.05 9.15
C ASP A 226 2.71 15.07 9.01
N ARG A 227 3.38 15.73 9.95
CA ARG A 227 4.85 15.84 9.99
C ARG A 227 5.62 14.51 10.01
N THR A 228 4.97 13.40 10.37
CA THR A 228 5.61 12.08 10.32
C THR A 228 5.73 11.50 8.90
N LYS A 229 5.04 12.06 7.91
CA LYS A 229 5.15 11.63 6.50
C LYS A 229 6.38 12.25 5.85
N LEU A 230 7.26 11.39 5.35
CA LEU A 230 8.43 11.81 4.58
C LEU A 230 8.13 11.60 3.08
N SER A 231 7.41 12.56 2.51
CA SER A 231 7.15 12.61 1.07
C SER A 231 8.17 13.51 0.39
N VAL A 232 8.72 13.07 -0.75
CA VAL A 232 9.81 13.74 -1.44
C VAL A 232 9.51 13.83 -2.93
N LEU A 233 9.47 15.05 -3.46
CA LEU A 233 9.40 15.31 -4.89
C LEU A 233 10.74 14.97 -5.55
N THR A 234 10.72 14.19 -6.63
CA THR A 234 11.91 13.74 -7.36
C THR A 234 12.01 14.33 -8.76
N ARG A 235 10.98 15.05 -9.23
CA ARG A 235 10.89 15.55 -10.61
C ARG A 235 12.04 16.48 -11.01
N ASP A 236 12.60 17.22 -10.07
CA ASP A 236 13.65 18.20 -10.36
C ASP A 236 15.03 17.58 -10.61
N ILE A 237 15.21 16.29 -10.32
CA ILE A 237 16.36 15.52 -10.82
C ILE A 237 16.05 14.74 -12.12
N GLY A 238 14.87 14.94 -12.71
CA GLY A 238 14.47 14.30 -13.97
C GLY A 238 14.08 12.82 -13.85
N LEU A 239 13.75 12.34 -12.65
CA LEU A 239 13.29 10.97 -12.40
C LEU A 239 11.87 10.96 -11.84
N ALA A 240 11.05 10.03 -12.32
CA ALA A 240 9.78 9.72 -11.68
C ALA A 240 10.03 9.06 -10.31
N GLY A 241 9.07 9.20 -9.39
CA GLY A 241 9.16 8.59 -8.07
C GLY A 241 9.30 7.07 -8.15
N ILE A 242 8.60 6.41 -9.08
CA ILE A 242 8.72 4.96 -9.31
C ILE A 242 10.13 4.54 -9.75
N GLU A 243 10.84 5.37 -10.52
CA GLU A 243 12.22 5.08 -10.92
C GLU A 243 13.16 5.16 -9.73
N VAL A 244 12.99 6.19 -8.87
CA VAL A 244 13.76 6.32 -7.63
C VAL A 244 13.45 5.19 -6.66
N TYR A 245 12.18 4.77 -6.57
CA TYR A 245 11.74 3.61 -5.79
C TYR A 245 12.45 2.33 -6.23
N ASP A 246 12.48 2.05 -7.54
CA ASP A 246 13.13 0.83 -8.07
C ASP A 246 14.65 0.88 -7.81
N ILE A 247 15.30 2.02 -8.00
CA ILE A 247 16.75 2.15 -7.72
C ILE A 247 17.04 1.95 -6.22
N LEU A 248 16.26 2.57 -5.33
CA LEU A 248 16.43 2.39 -3.87
C LEU A 248 16.29 0.92 -3.46
N ARG A 249 15.31 0.21 -4.03
CA ARG A 249 15.10 -1.22 -3.75
C ARG A 249 16.24 -2.07 -4.34
N ASP A 250 16.52 -1.91 -5.62
CA ASP A 250 17.34 -2.84 -6.40
C ASP A 250 18.86 -2.63 -6.24
N GLU A 251 19.28 -1.40 -5.92
CA GLU A 251 20.71 -1.07 -5.78
C GLU A 251 21.15 -0.75 -4.34
N TYR A 252 20.22 -0.39 -3.46
CA TYR A 252 20.54 0.08 -2.11
C TYR A 252 19.91 -0.74 -0.97
N ASP A 253 19.08 -1.74 -1.32
CA ASP A 253 18.30 -2.55 -0.37
C ASP A 253 17.42 -1.69 0.57
N ILE A 254 16.86 -0.59 0.04
CA ILE A 254 16.00 0.33 0.78
C ILE A 254 14.56 0.22 0.26
N GLN A 255 13.71 -0.41 1.07
CA GLN A 255 12.27 -0.49 0.80
C GLN A 255 11.55 0.73 1.38
N ILE A 256 11.01 1.57 0.49
CA ILE A 256 10.11 2.67 0.85
C ILE A 256 8.65 2.26 0.60
N GLU A 257 7.67 3.09 1.00
CA GLU A 257 6.24 2.75 0.87
C GLU A 257 5.81 2.69 -0.59
N PHE A 258 6.09 3.75 -1.37
CA PHE A 258 5.83 3.77 -2.81
C PHE A 258 6.59 4.88 -3.55
N GLY A 259 6.63 4.77 -4.88
CA GLY A 259 6.97 5.85 -5.80
C GLY A 259 5.88 6.05 -6.86
N ASP A 260 5.43 7.29 -7.06
CA ASP A 260 4.48 7.67 -8.10
C ASP A 260 5.16 8.37 -9.28
N ILE A 261 4.41 9.13 -10.09
CA ILE A 261 4.96 9.83 -11.27
C ILE A 261 5.91 10.98 -10.93
N GLY A 262 5.93 11.46 -9.69
CA GLY A 262 6.75 12.60 -9.27
C GLY A 262 7.25 12.57 -7.83
N ASN A 263 6.73 11.70 -6.97
CA ASN A 263 7.05 11.64 -5.55
C ASN A 263 7.41 10.23 -5.13
N ILE A 264 8.30 10.14 -4.15
CA ILE A 264 8.44 8.97 -3.29
C ILE A 264 7.83 9.26 -1.92
N LEU A 265 7.32 8.22 -1.26
CA LEU A 265 6.93 8.26 0.14
C LEU A 265 7.75 7.25 0.94
N ALA A 266 8.51 7.74 1.91
CA ALA A 266 9.10 6.92 2.96
C ALA A 266 8.18 6.96 4.19
N TYR A 267 7.74 5.79 4.64
CA TYR A 267 6.90 5.66 5.82
C TYR A 267 7.77 5.34 7.03
N LEU A 268 7.91 6.30 7.94
CA LEU A 268 8.72 6.13 9.15
C LEU A 268 7.90 5.55 10.29
N SER A 269 8.51 4.65 11.05
CA SER A 269 7.91 3.85 12.11
C SER A 269 8.76 3.89 13.39
N ILE A 270 8.27 3.25 14.45
CA ILE A 270 9.02 3.04 15.68
C ILE A 270 10.26 2.15 15.48
N GLY A 271 10.27 1.30 14.45
CA GLY A 271 11.36 0.37 14.15
C GLY A 271 12.58 1.04 13.54
N ASP A 272 12.42 2.24 12.97
CA ASP A 272 13.48 2.94 12.26
C ASP A 272 14.48 3.60 13.20
N ARG A 273 15.74 3.65 12.75
CA ARG A 273 16.85 4.30 13.45
C ARG A 273 17.42 5.41 12.59
N ILE A 274 18.10 6.37 13.23
CA ILE A 274 18.79 7.46 12.52
C ILE A 274 19.74 6.92 11.44
N MET A 275 20.45 5.82 11.71
CA MET A 275 21.35 5.19 10.73
C MET A 275 20.61 4.72 9.46
N ASP A 276 19.35 4.28 9.58
CA ASP A 276 18.56 3.85 8.42
C ASP A 276 18.17 5.08 7.57
N LEU A 277 17.92 6.23 8.22
CA LEU A 277 17.69 7.52 7.53
C LEU A 277 18.96 8.05 6.86
N GLU A 278 20.13 7.94 7.51
CA GLU A 278 21.41 8.32 6.90
C GLU A 278 21.69 7.52 5.64
N ARG A 279 21.36 6.22 5.64
CA ARG A 279 21.46 5.36 4.45
C ARG A 279 20.54 5.86 3.34
N LEU A 280 19.29 6.21 3.67
CA LEU A 280 18.34 6.78 2.70
C LEU A 280 18.84 8.11 2.11
N VAL A 281 19.29 9.04 2.95
CA VAL A 281 19.83 10.34 2.53
C VAL A 281 21.05 10.16 1.62
N SER A 282 21.98 9.27 2.01
CA SER A 282 23.17 8.96 1.22
C SER A 282 22.82 8.33 -0.13
N ALA A 283 21.87 7.39 -0.15
CA ALA A 283 21.39 6.76 -1.37
C ALA A 283 20.74 7.79 -2.32
N LEU A 284 19.88 8.69 -1.82
CA LEU A 284 19.28 9.75 -2.63
C LEU A 284 20.33 10.69 -3.23
N SER A 285 21.35 11.07 -2.44
CA SER A 285 22.46 11.89 -2.94
C SER A 285 23.21 11.21 -4.09
N GLU A 286 23.48 9.90 -3.96
CA GLU A 286 24.14 9.15 -5.00
C GLU A 286 23.25 8.92 -6.24
N ILE A 287 21.96 8.64 -6.04
CA ILE A 287 20.98 8.49 -7.12
C ILE A 287 20.96 9.75 -7.97
N LYS A 288 20.86 10.93 -7.34
CA LYS A 288 20.96 12.21 -8.06
C LYS A 288 22.27 12.30 -8.86
N ARG A 289 23.41 11.97 -8.24
CA ARG A 289 24.73 12.04 -8.91
C ARG A 289 24.83 11.12 -10.13
N ARG A 290 24.26 9.93 -10.07
CA ARG A 290 24.40 8.88 -11.11
C ARG A 290 23.31 8.94 -12.18
N TYR A 291 22.09 9.30 -11.80
CA TYR A 291 20.90 9.08 -12.62
C TYR A 291 20.14 10.37 -12.97
N ALA A 292 20.56 11.54 -12.49
CA ALA A 292 19.89 12.79 -12.83
C ALA A 292 19.90 13.03 -14.35
N LYS A 293 18.75 13.47 -14.86
CA LYS A 293 18.47 13.70 -16.29
C LYS A 293 17.70 15.01 -16.47
N ASP A 294 17.54 15.40 -17.73
CA ASP A 294 16.66 16.52 -18.08
C ASP A 294 15.18 16.17 -17.79
N ARG A 295 14.42 17.17 -17.30
CA ARG A 295 13.01 17.07 -16.92
C ARG A 295 12.06 17.02 -18.13
N THR A 296 12.58 17.22 -19.34
CA THR A 296 11.78 17.31 -20.57
C THR A 296 10.87 16.08 -20.77
N GLY A 297 9.55 16.31 -20.84
CA GLY A 297 8.54 15.26 -21.10
C GLY A 297 7.88 14.62 -19.86
N MET A 298 8.13 15.10 -18.64
CA MET A 298 7.43 14.62 -17.44
C MET A 298 6.03 15.24 -17.30
N LEU A 299 4.96 14.42 -17.34
CA LEU A 299 3.60 14.91 -17.07
C LEU A 299 3.46 15.41 -15.63
N SER A 300 2.69 16.50 -15.46
CA SER A 300 2.07 16.86 -14.18
C SER A 300 0.82 16.02 -13.97
N GLN A 301 0.61 15.53 -12.75
CA GLN A 301 -0.62 14.81 -12.41
C GLN A 301 -1.82 15.74 -12.61
N GLU A 302 -2.72 15.41 -13.52
CA GLU A 302 -4.00 16.10 -13.64
C GLU A 302 -5.11 15.27 -13.00
N TYR A 303 -5.89 15.91 -12.13
CA TYR A 303 -7.13 15.31 -11.64
C TYR A 303 -8.13 15.16 -12.79
N ILE A 304 -8.57 13.93 -13.03
CA ILE A 304 -9.62 13.66 -14.00
C ILE A 304 -10.94 13.54 -13.25
N ARG A 305 -11.81 14.54 -13.42
CA ARG A 305 -13.16 14.49 -12.85
C ARG A 305 -13.94 13.32 -13.46
N PRO A 306 -14.46 12.38 -12.65
CA PRO A 306 -15.24 11.27 -13.18
C PRO A 306 -16.63 11.75 -13.63
N GLU A 307 -17.13 11.15 -14.71
CA GLU A 307 -18.52 11.24 -15.13
C GLU A 307 -19.25 9.97 -14.65
N VAL A 308 -19.97 10.06 -13.53
CA VAL A 308 -20.75 8.92 -12.97
C VAL A 308 -22.09 8.82 -13.70
N ILE A 309 -22.30 7.72 -14.42
CA ILE A 309 -23.53 7.45 -15.19
C ILE A 309 -24.46 6.48 -14.45
N LEU A 310 -23.89 5.50 -13.76
CA LEU A 310 -24.63 4.49 -12.99
C LEU A 310 -24.08 4.42 -11.56
N ALA A 311 -24.91 3.98 -10.62
CA ALA A 311 -24.43 3.67 -9.29
C ALA A 311 -23.39 2.52 -9.34
N PRO A 312 -22.33 2.52 -8.53
CA PRO A 312 -21.29 1.49 -8.59
C PRO A 312 -21.81 0.07 -8.47
N GLN A 313 -22.82 -0.16 -7.61
CA GLN A 313 -23.49 -1.44 -7.48
C GLN A 313 -24.16 -1.88 -8.78
N GLU A 314 -24.92 -1.01 -9.43
CA GLU A 314 -25.64 -1.31 -10.67
C GLU A 314 -24.68 -1.65 -11.80
N ALA A 315 -23.64 -0.84 -11.97
CA ALA A 315 -22.63 -1.09 -13.00
C ALA A 315 -21.82 -2.38 -12.74
N PHE A 316 -21.53 -2.69 -11.49
CA PHE A 316 -20.79 -3.91 -11.12
C PHE A 316 -21.59 -5.19 -11.40
N TYR A 317 -22.93 -5.14 -11.28
CA TYR A 317 -23.80 -6.29 -11.57
C TYR A 317 -24.40 -6.28 -12.98
N ALA A 318 -24.16 -5.23 -13.77
CA ALA A 318 -24.65 -5.12 -15.14
C ALA A 318 -23.99 -6.17 -16.06
N ALA A 319 -24.69 -6.51 -17.15
CA ALA A 319 -24.09 -7.27 -18.23
C ALA A 319 -22.97 -6.45 -18.88
N SER A 320 -21.78 -7.04 -19.01
CA SER A 320 -20.58 -6.36 -19.49
C SER A 320 -19.91 -7.13 -20.62
N GLU A 321 -19.25 -6.41 -21.53
CA GLU A 321 -18.38 -6.99 -22.56
C GLU A 321 -16.95 -6.45 -22.45
N SER A 322 -15.96 -7.26 -22.82
CA SER A 322 -14.56 -6.84 -22.88
C SER A 322 -14.29 -6.10 -24.20
N THR A 323 -13.62 -4.96 -24.12
CA THR A 323 -13.22 -4.17 -25.29
C THR A 323 -11.77 -3.69 -25.18
N ARG A 324 -11.17 -3.33 -26.31
CA ARG A 324 -9.84 -2.71 -26.35
C ARG A 324 -9.90 -1.33 -25.71
N LEU A 325 -8.79 -0.89 -25.11
CA LEU A 325 -8.71 0.41 -24.45
C LEU A 325 -9.04 1.56 -25.42
N GLU A 326 -8.50 1.49 -26.64
CA GLU A 326 -8.76 2.45 -27.72
C GLU A 326 -10.24 2.52 -28.15
N ASP A 327 -10.97 1.41 -28.07
CA ASP A 327 -12.39 1.32 -28.46
C ASP A 327 -13.34 1.61 -27.29
N SER A 328 -12.81 1.99 -26.12
CA SER A 328 -13.60 2.14 -24.90
C SER A 328 -14.17 3.54 -24.67
N LEU A 329 -13.81 4.52 -25.52
CA LEU A 329 -14.28 5.90 -25.39
C LEU A 329 -15.81 6.00 -25.36
N GLY A 330 -16.35 6.71 -24.37
CA GLY A 330 -17.78 6.93 -24.19
C GLY A 330 -18.55 5.78 -23.54
N ARG A 331 -17.91 4.61 -23.33
CA ARG A 331 -18.53 3.46 -22.65
C ARG A 331 -18.54 3.64 -21.13
N ILE A 332 -19.39 2.88 -20.45
CA ILE A 332 -19.47 2.85 -18.98
C ILE A 332 -18.58 1.72 -18.47
N CYS A 333 -17.70 2.02 -17.52
CA CYS A 333 -16.81 1.05 -16.91
C CYS A 333 -17.61 0.11 -15.99
N GLY A 334 -17.43 -1.19 -16.13
CA GLY A 334 -18.00 -2.21 -15.24
C GLY A 334 -17.03 -2.73 -14.19
N GLU A 335 -15.76 -2.29 -14.24
CA GLU A 335 -14.67 -2.78 -13.39
C GLU A 335 -13.86 -1.63 -12.80
N PHE A 336 -12.87 -1.96 -11.97
CA PHE A 336 -11.89 -0.98 -11.51
C PHE A 336 -10.71 -0.92 -12.48
N VAL A 337 -10.29 0.29 -12.84
CA VAL A 337 -9.02 0.56 -13.51
C VAL A 337 -8.20 1.50 -12.63
N MET A 338 -7.04 1.04 -12.17
CA MET A 338 -6.18 1.79 -11.25
C MET A 338 -4.71 1.69 -11.68
N CYS A 339 -3.94 2.73 -11.37
CA CYS A 339 -2.47 2.64 -11.39
C CYS A 339 -1.98 2.27 -9.99
N TYR A 340 -1.05 1.32 -9.94
CA TYR A 340 -0.41 0.93 -8.68
C TYR A 340 1.11 1.11 -8.78
N PRO A 341 1.74 1.68 -7.74
CA PRO A 341 1.14 2.34 -6.56
C PRO A 341 0.61 3.77 -6.87
N PRO A 342 -0.26 4.40 -6.02
CA PRO A 342 -0.80 3.94 -4.73
C PRO A 342 -2.13 3.18 -4.82
N GLY A 343 -2.66 2.90 -6.02
CA GLY A 343 -3.91 2.14 -6.18
C GLY A 343 -5.19 2.99 -6.09
N ILE A 344 -5.10 4.30 -6.37
CA ILE A 344 -6.28 5.17 -6.52
C ILE A 344 -6.98 4.84 -7.85
N PRO A 345 -8.31 4.60 -7.85
CA PRO A 345 -9.05 4.32 -9.09
C PRO A 345 -8.99 5.48 -10.07
N ILE A 346 -8.56 5.20 -11.30
CA ILE A 346 -8.74 6.09 -12.46
C ILE A 346 -10.21 5.99 -12.91
N LEU A 347 -10.69 4.75 -13.04
CA LEU A 347 -12.10 4.43 -13.28
C LEU A 347 -12.61 3.46 -12.22
N ALA A 348 -13.84 3.70 -11.78
CA ALA A 348 -14.63 2.79 -10.96
C ALA A 348 -15.88 2.34 -11.75
N PRO A 349 -16.52 1.24 -11.33
CA PRO A 349 -17.79 0.81 -11.92
C PRO A 349 -18.83 1.94 -11.94
N GLY A 350 -19.45 2.17 -13.09
CA GLY A 350 -20.49 3.18 -13.31
C GLY A 350 -19.98 4.49 -13.90
N GLU A 351 -18.67 4.65 -14.03
CA GLU A 351 -18.06 5.84 -14.60
C GLU A 351 -17.85 5.71 -16.11
N LYS A 352 -18.04 6.81 -16.82
CA LYS A 352 -17.82 6.88 -18.27
C LYS A 352 -16.34 7.05 -18.60
N VAL A 353 -15.88 6.31 -19.59
CA VAL A 353 -14.54 6.44 -20.15
C VAL A 353 -14.47 7.70 -21.03
N THR A 354 -13.64 8.67 -20.65
CA THR A 354 -13.43 9.91 -21.41
C THR A 354 -12.06 9.92 -22.11
N ALA A 355 -11.86 10.83 -23.05
CA ALA A 355 -10.58 10.95 -23.78
C ALA A 355 -9.39 11.20 -22.82
N LYS A 356 -9.59 12.08 -21.83
CA LYS A 356 -8.58 12.37 -20.79
C LYS A 356 -8.20 11.12 -19.98
N VAL A 357 -9.18 10.28 -19.64
CA VAL A 357 -8.91 9.01 -18.94
C VAL A 357 -8.03 8.09 -19.78
N LEU A 358 -8.31 7.98 -21.09
CA LEU A 358 -7.53 7.13 -21.99
C LEU A 358 -6.10 7.62 -22.14
N GLU A 359 -5.90 8.92 -22.32
CA GLU A 359 -4.58 9.56 -22.40
C GLU A 359 -3.74 9.26 -21.14
N TYR A 360 -4.34 9.41 -19.96
CA TYR A 360 -3.66 9.11 -18.70
C TYR A 360 -3.28 7.64 -18.54
N ILE A 361 -4.18 6.71 -18.90
CA ILE A 361 -3.88 5.27 -18.85
C ILE A 361 -2.73 4.91 -19.81
N GLN A 362 -2.71 5.50 -21.01
CA GLN A 362 -1.64 5.25 -21.99
C GLN A 362 -0.29 5.78 -21.48
N TYR A 363 -0.26 6.97 -20.89
CA TYR A 363 0.96 7.51 -20.30
C TYR A 363 1.48 6.62 -19.17
N ALA A 364 0.60 6.20 -18.25
CA ALA A 364 1.00 5.36 -17.12
C ALA A 364 1.62 4.03 -17.59
N LYS A 365 1.03 3.39 -18.62
CA LYS A 365 1.60 2.20 -19.26
C LYS A 365 3.02 2.43 -19.80
N GLY A 366 3.27 3.57 -20.43
CA GLY A 366 4.57 3.92 -20.98
C GLY A 366 5.66 4.08 -19.92
N LYS A 367 5.29 4.43 -18.69
CA LYS A 367 6.20 4.60 -17.54
C LYS A 367 6.32 3.36 -16.65
N ARG A 368 5.87 2.18 -17.14
CA ARG A 368 5.83 0.91 -16.39
C ARG A 368 4.96 0.93 -15.12
N LEU A 369 4.12 1.94 -14.92
CA LEU A 369 3.04 1.87 -13.95
C LEU A 369 1.98 0.93 -14.51
N LEU A 370 1.93 -0.29 -13.99
CA LEU A 370 1.02 -1.32 -14.48
C LEU A 370 -0.43 -0.91 -14.17
N PRO A 371 -1.30 -0.69 -15.17
CA PRO A 371 -2.72 -0.55 -14.91
C PRO A 371 -3.26 -1.91 -14.46
N TYR A 372 -3.57 -2.03 -13.18
CA TYR A 372 -4.12 -3.26 -12.60
C TYR A 372 -5.62 -3.31 -12.86
N ARG A 373 -6.09 -4.40 -13.48
CA ARG A 373 -7.51 -4.70 -13.70
C ARG A 373 -7.98 -5.75 -12.72
N TYR A 374 -9.17 -5.57 -12.17
CA TYR A 374 -9.85 -6.59 -11.36
C TYR A 374 -11.03 -7.15 -12.15
N THR A 375 -10.77 -8.10 -13.04
CA THR A 375 -11.78 -8.64 -13.97
C THR A 375 -12.61 -9.75 -13.32
N ARG A 376 -13.90 -9.83 -13.70
CA ARG A 376 -14.64 -11.11 -13.76
C ARG A 376 -14.25 -11.78 -15.08
N GLN A 377 -13.26 -12.67 -15.09
CA GLN A 377 -13.05 -13.50 -16.27
C GLN A 377 -14.07 -14.65 -16.30
N SER A 378 -15.01 -14.58 -17.24
CA SER A 378 -15.55 -15.78 -17.87
C SER A 378 -14.60 -16.17 -19.00
N CYS A 379 -13.90 -17.29 -18.85
CA CYS A 379 -13.06 -17.84 -19.91
C CYS A 379 -13.94 -18.15 -21.14
N LYS A 380 -13.72 -17.44 -22.24
CA LYS A 380 -13.95 -17.98 -23.59
C LYS A 380 -12.59 -18.13 -24.27
N ARG A 381 -12.26 -19.38 -24.59
CA ARG A 381 -11.04 -19.80 -25.31
C ARG A 381 -10.90 -19.02 -26.61
N ASN A 382 -9.70 -18.51 -26.88
CA ASN A 382 -9.25 -18.27 -28.23
C ASN A 382 -8.35 -19.46 -28.61
N PRO A 383 -8.76 -20.34 -29.55
CA PRO A 383 -7.83 -21.25 -30.19
C PRO A 383 -6.97 -20.44 -31.17
N ASP A 384 -5.75 -20.91 -31.43
CA ASP A 384 -4.82 -20.39 -32.43
C ASP A 384 -3.84 -19.31 -31.95
N SER A 385 -2.69 -19.80 -31.47
CA SER A 385 -1.38 -19.30 -31.90
C SER A 385 -0.31 -20.32 -31.48
N GLU A 386 -0.07 -21.28 -32.37
CA GLU A 386 1.22 -21.97 -32.44
C GLU A 386 2.26 -21.02 -33.05
N GLY A 387 3.44 -21.00 -32.45
CA GLY A 387 4.58 -20.19 -32.86
C GLY A 387 5.76 -20.45 -31.93
N VAL A 388 6.30 -21.66 -32.01
CA VAL A 388 7.52 -22.09 -31.31
C VAL A 388 8.72 -21.42 -31.99
N ASN A 389 9.46 -20.59 -31.24
CA ASN A 389 10.87 -20.33 -31.51
C ASN A 389 11.67 -21.07 -30.43
N ASP A 390 12.37 -22.11 -30.86
CA ASP A 390 13.33 -22.90 -30.09
C ASP A 390 14.53 -22.02 -29.71
N LEU A 391 14.66 -21.68 -28.41
CA LEU A 391 15.91 -21.42 -27.65
C LEU A 391 15.66 -20.72 -26.30
N ASP A 392 14.42 -20.37 -25.97
CA ASP A 392 14.13 -19.78 -24.66
C ASP A 392 13.91 -20.86 -23.59
N LEU A 393 14.83 -20.99 -22.64
CA LEU A 393 14.65 -21.82 -21.45
C LEU A 393 13.71 -21.11 -20.48
N TRP A 394 12.54 -21.70 -20.22
CA TRP A 394 11.56 -21.18 -19.27
C TRP A 394 11.31 -22.20 -18.16
N PHE A 395 11.50 -21.77 -16.90
CA PHE A 395 10.94 -22.48 -15.76
C PHE A 395 9.43 -22.21 -15.71
N THR A 396 8.62 -23.22 -15.37
CA THR A 396 7.17 -23.08 -15.27
C THR A 396 6.64 -23.81 -14.06
N GLU A 397 6.18 -23.04 -13.07
CA GLU A 397 5.47 -23.51 -11.90
C GLU A 397 3.97 -23.62 -12.22
N LYS A 398 3.39 -24.81 -12.05
CA LYS A 398 1.97 -25.07 -12.32
C LYS A 398 1.18 -25.05 -11.02
N HIS A 399 0.37 -24.03 -10.81
CA HIS A 399 -0.49 -23.94 -9.62
C HIS A 399 -1.80 -24.74 -9.79
N THR A 400 -2.38 -24.72 -10.99
CA THR A 400 -3.56 -25.52 -11.35
C THR A 400 -3.51 -25.94 -12.82
N ASN A 401 -4.46 -26.76 -13.28
CA ASN A 401 -4.58 -27.14 -14.70
C ASN A 401 -4.66 -25.95 -15.66
N ASN A 402 -5.11 -24.77 -15.20
CA ASN A 402 -5.31 -23.58 -16.03
C ASN A 402 -4.49 -22.37 -15.56
N VAL A 403 -3.64 -22.50 -14.53
CA VAL A 403 -2.85 -21.40 -13.97
C VAL A 403 -1.40 -21.86 -13.80
N LYS A 404 -0.48 -21.12 -14.43
CA LYS A 404 0.95 -21.33 -14.32
C LYS A 404 1.67 -20.00 -14.19
N LEU A 405 2.80 -20.01 -13.48
CA LEU A 405 3.80 -18.95 -13.44
C LEU A 405 4.98 -19.41 -14.29
N SER A 406 5.44 -18.60 -15.23
CA SER A 406 6.61 -18.93 -16.06
C SER A 406 7.68 -17.85 -15.91
N ILE A 407 8.91 -18.29 -15.63
CA ILE A 407 10.08 -17.43 -15.45
C ILE A 407 11.10 -17.79 -16.53
N LYS A 408 11.57 -16.78 -17.26
CA LYS A 408 12.66 -17.00 -18.22
C LYS A 408 13.94 -17.22 -17.43
N VAL A 409 14.62 -18.32 -17.70
CA VAL A 409 15.84 -18.72 -16.99
C VAL A 409 17.01 -18.72 -17.97
N ASP A 410 18.17 -18.32 -17.49
CA ASP A 410 19.40 -18.33 -18.29
C ASP A 410 19.96 -19.76 -18.37
N ARG A 411 19.93 -20.48 -17.25
CA ARG A 411 20.34 -21.88 -17.14
C ARG A 411 19.81 -22.55 -15.87
N GLN A 412 19.76 -23.87 -15.89
CA GLN A 412 19.63 -24.68 -14.69
C GLN A 412 21.02 -24.96 -14.10
N VAL A 413 21.23 -24.53 -12.87
CA VAL A 413 22.51 -24.61 -12.15
C VAL A 413 22.66 -25.94 -11.42
N TYR A 414 21.55 -26.44 -10.87
CA TYR A 414 21.50 -27.69 -10.14
C TYR A 414 20.19 -28.40 -10.40
N SER A 415 20.25 -29.73 -10.37
CA SER A 415 19.08 -30.57 -10.53
C SER A 415 19.35 -31.94 -9.91
N ALA A 416 18.60 -32.30 -8.89
CA ALA A 416 18.70 -33.58 -8.22
C ALA A 416 17.34 -34.09 -7.76
N GLN A 417 17.20 -35.40 -7.69
CA GLN A 417 16.06 -36.04 -7.05
C GLN A 417 16.55 -36.60 -5.71
N SER A 418 16.01 -36.10 -4.60
CA SER A 418 16.25 -36.67 -3.28
C SER A 418 15.23 -37.76 -2.96
N GLU A 419 15.37 -38.40 -1.79
CA GLU A 419 14.35 -39.32 -1.26
C GLU A 419 13.00 -38.62 -1.02
N PHE A 420 13.01 -37.30 -0.82
CA PHE A 420 11.83 -36.53 -0.43
C PHE A 420 11.21 -35.75 -1.58
N GLN A 421 12.02 -35.16 -2.46
CA GLN A 421 11.54 -34.20 -3.46
C GLN A 421 12.53 -33.98 -4.61
N ARG A 422 12.07 -33.36 -5.68
CA ARG A 422 12.91 -32.79 -6.73
C ARG A 422 13.50 -31.47 -6.24
N ILE A 423 14.80 -31.28 -6.40
CA ILE A 423 15.52 -30.05 -6.05
C ILE A 423 16.13 -29.49 -7.31
N ASP A 424 15.72 -28.30 -7.72
CA ASP A 424 16.28 -27.60 -8.87
C ASP A 424 16.67 -26.17 -8.50
N ILE A 425 17.82 -25.71 -9.01
CA ILE A 425 18.28 -24.33 -8.85
C ILE A 425 18.50 -23.74 -10.23
N PHE A 426 17.99 -22.54 -10.47
CA PHE A 426 18.10 -21.84 -11.75
C PHE A 426 18.78 -20.49 -11.56
N ASP A 427 19.48 -20.02 -12.59
CA ASP A 427 19.87 -18.61 -12.72
C ASP A 427 18.85 -17.92 -13.64
N SER A 428 18.40 -16.73 -13.24
CA SER A 428 17.56 -15.86 -14.08
C SER A 428 17.97 -14.41 -13.97
N LEU A 429 17.72 -13.66 -15.03
CA LEU A 429 17.93 -12.22 -15.06
C LEU A 429 17.06 -11.47 -14.04
N GLU A 430 15.78 -11.85 -13.97
CA GLU A 430 14.78 -11.10 -13.19
C GLU A 430 14.91 -11.37 -11.68
N PHE A 431 15.11 -12.63 -11.27
CA PHE A 431 15.08 -13.02 -9.85
C PHE A 431 16.45 -13.45 -9.31
N GLY A 432 17.51 -13.35 -10.12
CA GLY A 432 18.82 -13.90 -9.77
C GLY A 432 18.75 -15.43 -9.69
N ARG A 433 19.55 -16.01 -8.78
CA ARG A 433 19.49 -17.44 -8.50
C ARG A 433 18.26 -17.78 -7.66
N PHE A 434 17.49 -18.79 -8.05
CA PHE A 434 16.33 -19.23 -7.27
C PHE A 434 16.28 -20.75 -7.10
N LEU A 435 15.77 -21.17 -5.93
CA LEU A 435 15.57 -22.57 -5.56
C LEU A 435 14.12 -22.97 -5.80
N THR A 436 13.93 -24.16 -6.35
CA THR A 436 12.62 -24.79 -6.49
C THR A 436 12.64 -26.19 -5.91
N LEU A 437 11.54 -26.58 -5.28
CA LEU A 437 11.29 -27.92 -4.76
C LEU A 437 10.01 -28.46 -5.40
N ASP A 438 10.07 -29.64 -6.02
CA ASP A 438 8.97 -30.25 -6.78
C ASP A 438 8.35 -29.32 -7.85
N GLY A 439 9.18 -28.42 -8.41
CA GLY A 439 8.74 -27.46 -9.42
C GLY A 439 7.95 -26.27 -8.85
N TYR A 440 7.97 -26.05 -7.53
CA TYR A 440 7.48 -24.85 -6.86
C TYR A 440 8.63 -23.97 -6.42
N MET A 441 8.54 -22.68 -6.69
CA MET A 441 9.55 -21.71 -6.28
C MET A 441 9.53 -21.51 -4.77
N MET A 442 10.69 -21.67 -4.13
CA MET A 442 10.83 -21.55 -2.67
C MET A 442 11.38 -20.19 -2.26
N LEU A 443 12.41 -19.72 -2.94
CA LEU A 443 13.08 -18.44 -2.66
C LEU A 443 13.87 -17.96 -3.87
N THR A 444 14.12 -16.66 -3.94
CA THR A 444 15.00 -16.05 -4.93
C THR A 444 16.08 -15.20 -4.26
N GLU A 445 17.25 -15.10 -4.88
CA GLU A 445 18.38 -14.31 -4.37
C GLU A 445 18.01 -12.84 -4.15
N LYS A 446 17.12 -12.28 -4.96
CA LYS A 446 16.79 -10.85 -4.89
C LYS A 446 15.79 -10.47 -3.79
N ASP A 447 14.96 -11.40 -3.33
CA ASP A 447 13.84 -11.08 -2.43
C ASP A 447 13.73 -11.99 -1.19
N GLU A 448 14.59 -13.00 -1.04
CA GLU A 448 14.54 -13.92 0.10
C GLU A 448 14.69 -13.23 1.46
N PHE A 449 15.43 -12.11 1.52
CA PHE A 449 15.65 -11.37 2.76
C PHE A 449 14.31 -10.90 3.36
N ILE A 450 13.32 -10.55 2.53
CA ILE A 450 12.01 -10.08 2.99
C ILE A 450 11.34 -11.15 3.86
N TYR A 451 11.39 -12.39 3.42
CA TYR A 451 10.79 -13.51 4.15
C TYR A 451 11.61 -13.88 5.39
N HIS A 452 12.94 -13.99 5.24
CA HIS A 452 13.82 -14.43 6.33
C HIS A 452 13.96 -13.40 7.46
N GLU A 453 14.03 -12.11 7.13
CA GLU A 453 14.04 -11.05 8.15
C GLU A 453 12.71 -11.04 8.91
N MET A 454 11.57 -11.21 8.22
CA MET A 454 10.27 -11.22 8.88
C MET A 454 10.07 -12.45 9.78
N ILE A 455 10.53 -13.64 9.37
CA ILE A 455 10.38 -14.84 10.19
C ILE A 455 11.33 -14.85 11.41
N VAL A 456 12.43 -14.08 11.36
CA VAL A 456 13.43 -14.03 12.43
C VAL A 456 13.33 -12.78 13.31
N HIS A 457 13.34 -11.59 12.73
CA HIS A 457 13.42 -10.35 13.51
C HIS A 457 12.14 -10.06 14.28
N VAL A 458 10.97 -10.45 13.75
CA VAL A 458 9.69 -10.30 14.46
C VAL A 458 9.67 -11.08 15.78
N PRO A 459 9.92 -12.41 15.82
CA PRO A 459 9.96 -13.14 17.08
C PRO A 459 11.11 -12.70 18.00
N MET A 460 12.28 -12.36 17.45
CA MET A 460 13.41 -11.89 18.27
C MET A 460 13.16 -10.52 18.90
N ALA A 461 12.39 -9.64 18.25
CA ALA A 461 12.03 -8.33 18.80
C ALA A 461 11.06 -8.43 20.00
N ILE A 462 10.23 -9.48 20.07
CA ILE A 462 9.26 -9.69 21.16
C ILE A 462 9.78 -10.62 22.26
N LEU A 463 10.84 -11.39 22.01
CA LEU A 463 11.42 -12.35 22.95
C LEU A 463 12.93 -12.08 23.19
N PRO A 464 13.30 -11.01 23.92
CA PRO A 464 14.69 -10.55 24.05
C PRO A 464 15.62 -11.46 24.86
N GLN A 465 15.14 -12.58 25.41
CA GLN A 465 15.91 -13.52 26.23
C GLN A 465 16.11 -14.89 25.57
N VAL A 466 15.78 -15.02 24.29
CA VAL A 466 15.93 -16.27 23.56
C VAL A 466 17.41 -16.55 23.33
N ASN A 467 17.89 -17.67 23.85
CA ASN A 467 19.28 -18.12 23.70
C ASN A 467 19.41 -19.47 22.98
N LYS A 468 18.29 -20.19 22.78
CA LYS A 468 18.23 -21.44 22.01
C LYS A 468 17.08 -21.35 21.03
N VAL A 469 17.36 -21.62 19.76
CA VAL A 469 16.38 -21.53 18.67
C VAL A 469 16.34 -22.84 17.90
N LEU A 470 15.13 -23.35 17.68
CA LEU A 470 14.87 -24.48 16.80
C LEU A 470 14.25 -23.96 15.51
N VAL A 471 14.91 -24.18 14.38
CA VAL A 471 14.39 -23.90 13.04
C VAL A 471 13.91 -25.22 12.44
N ILE A 472 12.61 -25.33 12.14
CA ILE A 472 12.02 -26.52 11.51
C ILE A 472 11.79 -26.20 10.03
N GLY A 473 12.36 -27.01 9.14
CA GLY A 473 12.55 -26.65 7.73
C GLY A 473 13.69 -25.64 7.58
N GLY A 474 13.64 -24.78 6.56
CA GLY A 474 14.63 -23.74 6.35
C GLY A 474 15.99 -24.26 5.86
N GLY A 475 16.00 -25.40 5.14
CA GLY A 475 17.20 -25.99 4.55
C GLY A 475 17.98 -25.08 3.61
N ASP A 476 17.39 -23.97 3.17
CA ASP A 476 18.06 -22.92 2.42
C ASP A 476 19.05 -22.09 3.27
N GLY A 477 18.85 -22.05 4.58
CA GLY A 477 19.73 -21.40 5.56
C GLY A 477 19.53 -19.90 5.74
N GLY A 478 18.58 -19.26 5.04
CA GLY A 478 18.31 -17.82 5.16
C GLY A 478 17.88 -17.40 6.57
N ALA A 479 16.97 -18.16 7.19
CA ALA A 479 16.56 -17.89 8.58
C ALA A 479 17.74 -18.04 9.57
N VAL A 480 18.59 -19.06 9.39
CA VAL A 480 19.77 -19.25 10.26
C VAL A 480 20.76 -18.10 10.09
N ARG A 481 20.94 -17.59 8.86
CA ARG A 481 21.79 -16.42 8.57
C ARG A 481 21.30 -15.18 9.33
N GLU A 482 20.00 -14.96 9.43
CA GLU A 482 19.49 -13.82 10.20
C GLU A 482 19.59 -14.04 11.72
N LEU A 483 19.39 -15.27 12.19
CA LEU A 483 19.49 -15.62 13.62
C LEU A 483 20.91 -15.41 14.17
N VAL A 484 21.95 -15.75 13.41
CA VAL A 484 23.35 -15.57 13.86
C VAL A 484 23.75 -14.11 14.07
N ARG A 485 22.93 -13.14 13.65
CA ARG A 485 23.16 -11.71 13.93
C ARG A 485 22.86 -11.35 15.40
N TYR A 486 22.16 -12.20 16.14
CA TYR A 486 21.80 -11.97 17.54
C TYR A 486 22.86 -12.58 18.47
N PRO A 487 23.67 -11.75 19.16
CA PRO A 487 24.76 -12.25 20.00
C PRO A 487 24.29 -13.03 21.24
N GLU A 488 23.02 -12.90 21.62
CA GLU A 488 22.42 -13.60 22.75
C GLU A 488 22.12 -15.09 22.44
N ILE A 489 22.04 -15.46 21.16
CA ILE A 489 21.77 -16.84 20.74
C ILE A 489 23.03 -17.68 20.91
N GLN A 490 22.93 -18.74 21.71
CA GLN A 490 24.01 -19.67 22.01
C GLN A 490 23.91 -20.95 21.18
N GLN A 491 22.71 -21.33 20.75
CA GLN A 491 22.47 -22.57 20.02
C GLN A 491 21.33 -22.38 19.00
N ILE A 492 21.59 -22.81 17.77
CA ILE A 492 20.58 -22.90 16.71
C ILE A 492 20.55 -24.35 16.23
N ASP A 493 19.43 -25.03 16.42
CA ASP A 493 19.19 -26.36 15.89
C ASP A 493 18.36 -26.22 14.60
N LEU A 494 18.96 -26.52 13.44
CA LEU A 494 18.27 -26.57 12.15
C LEU A 494 17.82 -28.01 11.88
N VAL A 495 16.52 -28.23 11.77
CA VAL A 495 15.92 -29.53 11.49
C VAL A 495 15.30 -29.49 10.11
N GLU A 496 16.07 -29.94 9.13
CA GLU A 496 15.62 -30.16 7.75
C GLU A 496 15.49 -31.67 7.50
N ILE A 497 14.39 -32.07 6.87
CA ILE A 497 14.15 -33.49 6.56
C ILE A 497 15.01 -33.94 5.37
N ASP A 498 15.25 -33.03 4.43
CA ASP A 498 15.99 -33.32 3.22
C ASP A 498 17.40 -32.71 3.24
N ALA A 499 18.37 -33.53 3.68
CA ALA A 499 19.78 -33.12 3.73
C ALA A 499 20.34 -32.66 2.37
N GLN A 500 19.77 -33.10 1.24
CA GLN A 500 20.23 -32.66 -0.07
C GLN A 500 19.87 -31.19 -0.36
N VAL A 501 18.78 -30.67 0.23
CA VAL A 501 18.44 -29.24 0.13
C VAL A 501 19.52 -28.39 0.78
N ILE A 502 19.97 -28.78 1.97
CA ILE A 502 21.06 -28.10 2.68
C ILE A 502 22.34 -28.11 1.85
N GLU A 503 22.71 -29.27 1.30
CA GLU A 503 23.93 -29.39 0.50
C GLU A 503 23.84 -28.62 -0.82
N ALA A 504 22.68 -28.60 -1.48
CA ALA A 504 22.46 -27.78 -2.65
C ALA A 504 22.61 -26.29 -2.33
N CYS A 505 22.01 -25.82 -1.24
CA CYS A 505 22.04 -24.39 -0.88
C CYS A 505 23.42 -23.93 -0.38
N LYS A 506 24.13 -24.76 0.40
CA LYS A 506 25.50 -24.47 0.86
C LYS A 506 26.49 -24.27 -0.29
N ASN A 507 26.43 -25.16 -1.29
CA ASN A 507 27.43 -25.23 -2.35
C ASN A 507 27.09 -24.31 -3.53
N ILE A 508 25.81 -23.93 -3.68
CA ILE A 508 25.31 -23.33 -4.93
C ILE A 508 24.61 -22.00 -4.68
N CYS A 509 23.89 -21.76 -3.58
CA CYS A 509 23.23 -20.47 -3.35
C CYS A 509 24.16 -19.38 -2.77
N ARG A 510 25.41 -19.72 -2.41
CA ARG A 510 26.40 -18.72 -1.95
C ARG A 510 27.06 -17.99 -3.13
N LYS A 511 26.87 -16.67 -3.21
CA LYS A 511 27.90 -15.80 -3.78
C LYS A 511 29.14 -15.86 -2.86
N PRO A 512 30.37 -15.85 -3.41
CA PRO A 512 31.57 -15.65 -2.61
C PRO A 512 31.58 -14.19 -2.12
N GLN A 513 30.89 -13.90 -1.04
CA GLN A 513 31.23 -12.77 -0.18
C GLN A 513 32.11 -13.32 0.95
N GLN A 514 33.40 -12.99 0.86
CA GLN A 514 34.30 -13.07 2.01
C GLN A 514 33.71 -12.22 3.14
N ASN A 515 33.46 -12.87 4.26
CA ASN A 515 33.76 -12.37 5.61
C ASN A 515 33.84 -13.57 6.55
#